data_AF-A0A8K1FTY7-F1
#
_entry.id   AF-A0A8K1FTY7-F1
#
_cell.length_a   1.000
_cell.length_b   1.000
_cell.length_c   1.000
_cell.angle_alpha   90.00
_cell.angle_beta   90.00
_cell.angle_gamma   90.00
#
_symmetry.space_group_name_H-M   'P 1'
#
loop_
_entity.id
_entity.type
_entity.pdbx_description
1 polymer ?
#
loop_
_entity_poly.entity_id
_entity_poly.type
_entity_poly.pdbx_seq_one_letter_code
_entity_poly.pdbx_strand_id
1 'polypeptide(L)'
;FIADLVISPDDRFLFLCNWWHGDIRQYELLRGCKPRLVGQVRGQGHQEGSVMLQLDVDTDKGGLAVNKNFLVDFGKEPHGPCLAHAVRFPGGDAKSPPRA
;
A
#
# COMPACT_ATOMS: atom_id res chain seq x y z
N PHE A 1 17.32 0.40 2.13
CA PHE A 1 16.19 0.35 3.07
C PHE A 1 14.96 0.74 2.27
N ILE A 2 14.15 -0.20 1.80
CA ILE A 2 13.03 0.11 0.89
C ILE A 2 11.79 0.23 1.76
N ALA A 3 11.51 1.46 2.19
CA ALA A 3 10.20 1.85 2.65
C ALA A 3 9.58 2.67 1.51
N ASP A 4 8.43 2.25 1.03
CA ASP A 4 7.63 3.07 0.11
C ASP A 4 6.67 3.92 0.92
N LEU A 5 6.56 5.19 0.55
CA LEU A 5 5.64 6.14 1.17
C LEU A 5 4.71 6.71 0.11
N VAL A 6 3.44 6.91 0.48
CA VAL A 6 2.41 7.53 -0.35
C VAL A 6 1.58 8.45 0.52
N ILE A 7 1.33 9.68 0.06
CA ILE A 7 0.40 10.62 0.70
C ILE A 7 -0.93 10.55 -0.05
N SER A 8 -2.05 10.61 0.67
CA SER A 8 -3.36 10.68 0.03
C SER A 8 -3.53 11.98 -0.77
N PRO A 9 -4.29 11.99 -1.88
CA PRO A 9 -4.45 13.19 -2.72
C PRO A 9 -5.03 14.42 -1.99
N ASP A 10 -5.69 14.21 -0.86
CA ASP A 10 -6.27 15.26 0.00
C ASP A 10 -5.37 15.67 1.18
N ASP A 11 -4.11 15.20 1.19
CA ASP A 11 -3.09 15.45 2.23
C ASP A 11 -3.47 15.02 3.66
N ARG A 12 -4.53 14.22 3.82
CA ARG A 12 -5.02 13.78 5.15
C ARG A 12 -4.27 12.58 5.72
N PHE A 13 -3.73 11.71 4.86
CA PHE A 13 -3.14 10.44 5.29
C PHE A 13 -1.77 10.19 4.65
N LEU A 14 -0.88 9.61 5.44
CA LEU A 14 0.39 9.05 5.00
C LEU A 14 0.34 7.52 5.12
N PHE A 15 0.60 6.83 4.02
CA PHE A 15 0.76 5.38 3.99
C PHE A 15 2.25 5.04 3.93
N LEU A 16 2.66 4.10 4.80
CA LEU A 16 4.03 3.61 4.89
C LEU A 16 4.02 2.09 4.70
N CYS A 17 4.73 1.61 3.70
CA CYS A 17 5.10 0.21 3.58
C CYS A 17 6.41 -0.01 4.35
N ASN A 18 6.34 -0.80 5.41
CA ASN A 18 7.48 -1.12 6.25
C ASN A 18 7.91 -2.56 6.00
N TRP A 19 8.79 -2.72 5.03
CA TRP A 19 9.21 -4.03 4.56
C TRP A 19 9.88 -4.87 5.65
N TRP A 20 10.73 -4.25 6.50
CA TRP A 20 11.42 -4.98 7.57
C TRP A 20 10.45 -5.50 8.65
N HIS A 21 9.40 -4.74 8.96
CA HIS A 21 8.38 -5.17 9.91
C HIS A 21 7.25 -6.01 9.25
N GLY A 22 7.25 -6.13 7.92
CA GLY A 22 6.22 -6.84 7.17
C GLY A 22 4.83 -6.23 7.35
N ASP A 23 4.73 -4.91 7.49
CA ASP A 23 3.45 -4.22 7.69
C ASP A 23 3.27 -2.98 6.81
N ILE A 24 2.01 -2.60 6.64
CA ILE A 24 1.58 -1.35 6.01
C ILE A 24 0.84 -0.56 7.08
N ARG A 25 1.15 0.74 7.15
CA ARG A 25 0.61 1.65 8.16
C ARG A 25 -0.06 2.84 7.49
N GLN A 26 -1.16 3.29 8.07
CA GLN A 26 -1.84 4.53 7.75
C GLN A 26 -1.69 5.48 8.93
N TYR A 27 -1.13 6.65 8.67
CA TYR A 27 -1.01 7.74 9.61
C TYR A 27 -1.94 8.87 9.19
N GLU A 28 -2.70 9.41 10.13
CA GLU A 28 -3.45 10.65 9.94
C GLU A 28 -2.52 11.85 10.16
N LEU A 29 -2.55 12.78 9.22
CA LEU A 29 -1.82 14.03 9.23
C LEU A 29 -2.76 15.16 9.70
N LEU A 30 -2.98 15.25 11.02
CA LEU A 30 -3.75 16.36 11.60
C LEU A 30 -2.96 17.69 11.48
N ARG A 31 -3.68 18.81 11.40
CA ARG A 31 -3.10 20.17 11.48
C ARG A 31 -2.28 20.29 12.78
N GLY A 32 -0.95 20.28 12.67
CA GLY A 32 -0.04 20.31 13.82
C GLY A 32 1.22 19.44 13.71
N CYS A 33 1.48 18.82 12.55
CA CYS A 33 2.71 18.06 12.26
C CYS A 33 2.98 16.86 13.21
N LYS A 34 1.93 16.30 13.82
CA LYS A 34 2.02 15.09 14.64
C LYS A 34 1.25 13.94 13.99
N PRO A 35 1.93 13.04 13.25
CA PRO A 35 1.29 11.89 12.64
C PRO A 35 0.73 10.94 13.70
N ARG A 36 -0.55 10.55 13.55
CA ARG A 36 -1.21 9.57 14.43
C ARG A 36 -1.41 8.26 13.68
N LEU A 37 -0.97 7.12 14.23
CA LEU A 37 -1.24 5.81 13.61
C LEU A 37 -2.75 5.51 13.73
N VAL A 38 -3.43 5.34 12.60
CA VAL A 38 -4.89 5.09 12.53
C VAL A 38 -5.26 3.77 11.87
N GLY A 39 -4.32 3.13 11.19
CA GLY A 39 -4.51 1.80 10.59
C GLY A 39 -3.19 1.06 10.45
N GLN A 40 -3.23 -0.26 10.62
CA GLN A 40 -2.08 -1.14 10.43
C GLN A 40 -2.55 -2.50 9.94
N VAL A 41 -1.91 -3.00 8.88
CA VAL A 41 -2.11 -4.34 8.35
C VAL A 41 -0.76 -5.02 8.25
N ARG A 42 -0.67 -6.28 8.70
CA ARG A 42 0.52 -7.11 8.49
C ARG A 42 0.35 -7.95 7.25
N GLY A 43 1.37 -7.94 6.40
CA GLY A 43 1.47 -8.88 5.29
C GLY A 43 1.76 -10.29 5.82
N GLN A 44 1.22 -11.29 5.13
CA GLN A 44 1.69 -12.66 5.32
C GLN A 44 2.89 -12.86 4.39
N GLY A 45 3.99 -13.40 4.92
CA GLY A 45 5.17 -13.70 4.11
C GLY A 45 4.83 -14.69 3.00
N HIS A 46 5.29 -14.42 1.79
CA HIS A 46 5.24 -15.35 0.66
C HIS A 46 6.63 -15.95 0.43
N GLN A 47 6.69 -17.26 0.18
CA GLN A 47 7.97 -17.98 0.02
C GLN A 47 8.59 -17.80 -1.37
N GLU A 48 7.76 -17.63 -2.40
CA GLU A 48 8.20 -17.51 -3.79
C GLU A 48 7.51 -16.31 -4.45
N GLY A 49 8.30 -15.45 -5.10
CA GLY A 49 7.80 -14.28 -5.80
C GLY A 49 7.23 -13.20 -4.88
N SER A 50 6.23 -12.47 -5.38
CA SER A 50 5.54 -11.39 -4.67
C SER A 50 4.04 -11.50 -4.85
N VAL A 51 3.27 -10.76 -4.06
CA VAL A 51 1.82 -10.66 -4.21
C VAL A 51 1.37 -9.22 -4.32
N MET A 52 0.32 -8.99 -5.09
CA MET A 52 -0.44 -7.74 -5.05
C MET A 52 -1.69 -7.95 -4.19
N LEU A 53 -1.82 -7.11 -3.16
CA LEU A 53 -2.98 -7.04 -2.30
C LEU A 53 -3.69 -5.70 -2.52
N GLN A 54 -5.01 -5.71 -2.35
CA GLN A 54 -5.78 -4.49 -2.20
C GLN A 54 -6.08 -4.26 -0.72
N LEU A 55 -5.91 -3.02 -0.26
CA LEU A 55 -6.33 -2.59 1.07
C LEU A 55 -7.55 -1.68 0.95
N ASP A 56 -8.57 -1.97 1.73
CA ASP A 56 -9.72 -1.09 1.93
C ASP A 56 -9.36 -0.09 3.02
N VAL A 57 -9.59 1.20 2.74
CA VAL A 57 -9.22 2.33 3.61
C VAL A 57 -10.47 3.04 4.09
N ASP A 58 -10.63 3.19 5.40
CA ASP A 58 -11.62 4.10 5.99
C ASP A 58 -11.04 5.52 6.01
N THR A 59 -11.57 6.39 5.16
CA THR A 59 -11.10 7.78 5.00
C THR A 59 -11.73 8.74 6.00
N ASP A 60 -12.76 8.32 6.74
CA ASP A 60 -13.46 9.18 7.69
C ASP A 60 -12.88 9.01 9.10
N LYS A 61 -12.70 7.77 9.55
CA LYS A 61 -12.21 7.43 10.89
C LYS A 61 -10.75 6.99 10.89
N GLY A 62 -10.20 6.68 9.72
CA GLY A 62 -8.95 5.93 9.60
C GLY A 62 -9.18 4.44 9.80
N GLY A 63 -8.31 3.63 9.22
CA GLY A 63 -8.39 2.17 9.32
C GLY A 63 -7.97 1.51 8.01
N LEU A 64 -7.32 0.35 8.15
CA LEU A 64 -6.87 -0.47 7.03
C LEU A 64 -7.43 -1.90 7.19
N ALA A 65 -7.98 -2.45 6.12
CA ALA A 65 -8.35 -3.86 6.04
C ALA A 65 -7.83 -4.46 4.73
N VAL A 66 -7.43 -5.73 4.76
CA VAL A 66 -7.11 -6.46 3.52
C VAL A 66 -8.42 -6.83 2.82
N ASN A 67 -8.55 -6.45 1.55
CA ASN A 67 -9.61 -6.97 0.71
C ASN A 67 -9.33 -8.43 0.37
N LYS A 68 -10.07 -9.35 0.99
CA LYS A 68 -9.88 -10.80 0.83
C LYS A 68 -10.34 -11.34 -0.53
N ASN A 69 -11.04 -10.53 -1.32
CA ASN A 69 -11.52 -10.91 -2.65
C ASN A 69 -10.53 -10.54 -3.77
N PHE A 70 -9.44 -9.84 -3.43
CA PHE A 70 -8.42 -9.44 -4.40
C PHE A 70 -7.03 -9.90 -3.96
N LEU A 71 -6.45 -10.79 -4.77
CA LEU A 71 -5.08 -11.25 -4.63
C LEU A 71 -4.55 -11.57 -6.02
N VAL A 72 -3.39 -11.00 -6.36
CA VAL A 72 -2.60 -11.44 -7.52
C VAL A 72 -1.32 -12.07 -6.99
N ASP A 73 -1.05 -13.31 -7.40
CA ASP A 73 0.10 -14.09 -6.96
C ASP A 73 1.12 -14.21 -8.09
N PHE A 74 2.21 -13.45 -8.01
CA PHE A 74 3.28 -13.47 -8.99
C PHE A 74 4.27 -14.62 -8.78
N GLY A 75 4.07 -15.46 -7.75
CA GLY A 75 4.84 -16.69 -7.57
C GLY A 75 4.49 -17.77 -8.61
N LYS A 76 3.30 -17.68 -9.21
CA LYS A 76 2.75 -18.69 -10.14
C LYS A 76 2.78 -18.25 -11.60
N GLU A 77 3.64 -17.29 -11.94
CA GLU A 77 3.80 -16.84 -13.32
C GLU A 77 4.31 -17.98 -14.22
N PRO A 78 3.88 -18.06 -15.50
CA PRO A 78 4.21 -19.17 -16.41
C PRO A 78 5.72 -19.41 -16.62
N HIS A 79 6.55 -18.39 -16.37
CA HIS A 79 7.99 -18.42 -16.56
C HIS A 79 8.79 -18.38 -15.24
N GLY A 80 8.11 -18.63 -14.12
CA GLY A 80 8.70 -18.64 -12.78
C GLY A 80 8.41 -17.39 -11.96
N PRO A 81 8.71 -17.41 -10.65
CA PRO A 81 8.30 -16.37 -9.71
C PRO A 81 8.84 -14.97 -10.05
N CYS A 82 7.98 -13.95 -9.97
CA CYS A 82 8.32 -12.58 -10.28
C CYS A 82 8.15 -11.62 -9.09
N LEU A 83 8.96 -10.55 -9.07
CA LEU A 83 8.87 -9.46 -8.10
C LEU A 83 8.21 -8.24 -8.76
N ALA A 84 6.96 -7.98 -8.40
CA ALA A 84 6.28 -6.76 -8.76
C ALA A 84 6.94 -5.57 -8.04
N HIS A 85 7.19 -4.50 -8.79
CA HIS A 85 7.92 -3.33 -8.30
C HIS A 85 7.05 -2.08 -8.17
N ALA A 86 6.14 -1.85 -9.13
CA ALA A 86 5.28 -0.68 -9.13
C ALA A 86 3.96 -0.97 -9.83
N VAL A 87 2.91 -0.30 -9.37
CA VAL A 87 1.58 -0.25 -10.01
C VAL A 87 1.38 1.15 -10.55
N ARG A 88 0.80 1.25 -11.76
CA ARG A 88 0.45 2.53 -12.39
C ARG A 88 -1.00 2.47 -12.84
N PHE A 89 -1.80 3.44 -12.38
CA PHE A 89 -3.19 3.54 -12.81
C PHE A 89 -3.28 4.32 -14.13
N PRO A 90 -4.09 3.87 -15.12
CA PRO A 90 -4.19 4.54 -16.42
C PRO A 90 -4.63 6.01 -16.32
N GLY A 91 -5.50 6.35 -15.38
CA GLY A 91 -5.97 7.71 -15.11
C GLY A 91 -5.09 8.51 -14.15
N GLY A 92 -3.91 8.00 -13.80
CA GLY A 92 -3.05 8.54 -12.75
C GLY A 92 -3.39 8.01 -11.35
N ASP A 93 -2.42 8.19 -10.44
CA ASP A 93 -2.45 7.78 -9.05
C ASP A 93 -1.72 8.80 -8.17
N ALA A 94 -1.75 8.59 -6.85
CA ALA A 94 -1.14 9.49 -5.87
C ALA A 94 0.38 9.70 -6.07
N LYS A 95 1.08 8.82 -6.80
CA LYS A 95 2.49 9.01 -7.15
C LYS A 95 2.70 9.48 -8.59
N SER A 96 1.68 9.55 -9.42
CA SER A 96 1.80 9.83 -10.85
C SER A 96 0.48 10.41 -11.39
N PRO A 97 0.35 11.74 -11.56
CA PRO A 97 -0.86 12.34 -12.10
C PRO A 97 -1.17 11.84 -13.52
N PRO A 98 -2.43 11.95 -14.00
CA PRO A 98 -2.78 11.61 -15.38
C PRO A 98 -1.86 12.33 -16.37
N ARG A 99 -1.41 11.60 -17.38
CA ARG A 99 -0.68 12.23 -18.49
C ARG A 99 -1.70 13.01 -19.32
N ALA A 100 -1.43 14.30 -19.54
CA ALA A 100 -2.19 15.16 -20.43
C ALA A 100 -2.10 14.69 -21.88
#